data_AF-A0A0C1K3W3-F1
#
_entry.id   AF-A0A0C1K3W3-F1
#
_cell.length_a   1.000
_cell.length_b   1.000
_cell.length_c   1.000
_cell.angle_alpha   90.00
_cell.angle_beta   90.00
_cell.angle_gamma   90.00
#
_symmetry.space_group_name_H-M   'P 1'
#
loop_
_entity.id
_entity.type
_entity.pdbx_description
1 polymer ?
#
loop_
_entity_poly.entity_id
_entity_poly.type
_entity_poly.pdbx_seq_one_letter_code
_entity_poly.pdbx_strand_id
1 'polypeptide(L)'
;MFSSCSFYNKFITLMKTCLFSLFVYSQACLGECTGISFINSAILAVCHTHRIHSPPSFKKIAKRGKTSIGYFYGFKLHLAINDRGEMLAYMLAPGKVETQVLVSDLSKNIFGAMF
;
A
#
# COMPACT_ATOMS: atom_id res chain seq x y z
N MET A 1 -24.79 3.82 6.15
CA MET A 1 -25.57 3.70 7.39
C MET A 1 -24.65 3.40 8.59
N PHE A 2 -23.60 4.22 8.81
CA PHE A 2 -22.67 4.09 9.96
C PHE A 2 -22.28 5.45 10.58
N SER A 3 -22.82 6.57 10.08
CA SER A 3 -22.38 7.92 10.45
C SER A 3 -22.81 8.39 11.84
N SER A 4 -23.63 7.62 12.56
CA SER A 4 -24.26 8.04 13.82
C SER A 4 -23.66 7.41 15.08
N CYS A 5 -22.66 6.53 14.97
CA CYS A 5 -22.08 5.86 16.13
C CYS A 5 -20.84 6.61 16.63
N SER A 6 -20.92 7.22 17.83
CA SER A 6 -19.83 7.97 18.47
C SER A 6 -18.52 7.16 18.55
N PHE A 7 -18.62 5.84 18.68
CA PHE A 7 -17.48 4.93 18.70
C PHE A 7 -16.74 4.84 17.36
N TYR A 8 -17.45 4.86 16.22
CA TYR A 8 -16.84 4.78 14.89
C TYR A 8 -16.01 6.03 14.57
N ASN A 9 -16.51 7.21 14.93
CA ASN A 9 -15.75 8.46 14.75
C ASN A 9 -14.50 8.49 15.63
N LYS A 10 -14.59 8.04 16.89
CA LYS A 10 -13.41 7.88 17.75
C LYS A 10 -12.40 6.88 17.18
N PHE A 11 -12.88 5.74 16.68
CA PHE A 11 -12.04 4.74 16.03
C PHE A 11 -11.30 5.29 14.81
N ILE A 12 -11.99 6.03 13.93
CA ILE A 12 -11.37 6.64 12.75
C ILE A 12 -10.32 7.69 13.15
N THR A 13 -10.60 8.51 14.17
CA THR A 13 -9.63 9.48 14.67
C THR A 13 -8.40 8.79 15.27
N LEU A 14 -8.59 7.77 16.10
CA LEU A 14 -7.49 6.99 16.69
C LEU A 14 -6.65 6.30 15.60
N MET A 15 -7.30 5.66 14.63
CA MET A 15 -6.65 5.02 13.48
C MET A 15 -5.79 6.01 12.70
N LYS A 16 -6.25 7.25 12.46
CA LYS A 16 -5.46 8.27 11.77
C LYS A 16 -4.18 8.59 12.54
N THR A 17 -4.26 8.76 13.85
CA THR A 17 -3.09 9.03 14.70
C THR A 17 -2.12 7.84 14.68
N CYS A 18 -2.61 6.63 14.89
CA CYS A 18 -1.79 5.41 14.87
C CYS A 18 -1.14 5.18 13.50
N LEU A 19 -1.87 5.39 12.40
CA LEU A 19 -1.34 5.23 11.04
C LEU A 19 -0.22 6.22 10.73
N PHE A 20 -0.34 7.46 11.20
CA PHE A 20 0.73 8.45 11.03
C PHE A 20 1.98 8.03 11.81
N SER A 21 1.84 7.66 13.09
CA SER A 21 2.98 7.19 13.90
C SER A 21 3.61 5.94 13.30
N LEU A 22 2.81 4.99 12.81
CA LEU A 22 3.28 3.78 12.16
C LEU A 22 4.04 4.12 10.87
N PHE A 23 3.55 5.07 10.08
CA PHE A 23 4.22 5.51 8.86
C PHE A 23 5.58 6.16 9.15
N VAL A 24 5.66 7.04 10.16
CA VAL A 24 6.93 7.64 10.57
C VAL A 24 7.90 6.56 11.06
N TYR A 25 7.41 5.62 11.87
CA TYR A 25 8.20 4.51 12.36
C TYR A 25 8.72 3.63 11.21
N SER A 26 7.87 3.26 10.25
CA SER A 26 8.29 2.44 9.12
C SER A 26 9.33 3.13 8.23
N GLN A 27 9.27 4.47 8.10
CA GLN A 27 10.31 5.24 7.42
C GLN A 27 11.65 5.22 8.17
N ALA A 28 11.62 5.18 9.51
CA ALA A 28 12.83 5.05 10.33
C ALA A 28 13.41 3.62 10.33
N CYS A 29 12.59 2.62 10.00
CA CYS A 29 13.00 1.22 9.89
C CYS A 29 13.49 0.83 8.49
N LEU A 30 13.67 1.78 7.58
CA LEU A 30 14.25 1.48 6.27
C LEU A 30 15.73 1.10 6.42
N GLY A 31 16.10 -0.03 5.85
CA GLY A 31 17.46 -0.56 5.86
C GLY A 31 18.31 -0.02 4.72
N GLU A 32 19.56 -0.49 4.66
CA GLU A 32 20.50 -0.10 3.63
C GLU A 32 20.45 -1.06 2.43
N CYS A 33 20.65 -0.50 1.24
CA CYS A 33 20.77 -1.28 0.02
C CYS A 33 22.14 -1.98 -0.01
N THR A 34 22.14 -3.31 -0.01
CA THR A 34 23.34 -4.16 -0.01
C THR A 34 23.88 -4.46 -1.40
N GLY A 35 23.16 -4.04 -2.46
CA GLY A 35 23.46 -4.35 -3.86
C GLY A 35 22.63 -5.48 -4.46
N ILE A 36 21.79 -6.15 -3.64
CA ILE A 36 20.78 -7.11 -4.09
C ILE A 36 19.44 -6.69 -3.50
N SER A 37 18.42 -6.59 -4.35
CA SER A 37 17.08 -6.21 -3.92
C SER A 37 15.99 -6.98 -4.66
N PHE A 38 14.86 -7.14 -3.98
CA PHE A 38 13.68 -7.83 -4.49
C PHE A 38 12.50 -6.86 -4.46
N ILE A 39 11.83 -6.70 -5.61
CA ILE A 39 10.64 -5.85 -5.72
C ILE A 39 9.42 -6.72 -5.92
N ASN A 40 8.50 -6.67 -4.97
CA ASN A 40 7.22 -7.36 -5.10
C ASN A 40 6.04 -6.40 -4.96
N SER A 41 4.90 -6.79 -5.53
CA SER A 41 3.64 -6.07 -5.34
C SER A 41 2.59 -6.95 -4.70
N ALA A 42 1.99 -6.46 -3.62
CA ALA A 42 0.89 -7.10 -2.92
C ALA A 42 -0.41 -6.33 -3.11
N ILE A 43 -1.54 -7.04 -3.08
CA ILE A 43 -2.86 -6.44 -3.27
C ILE A 43 -3.52 -6.26 -1.91
N LEU A 44 -3.98 -5.04 -1.65
CA LEU A 44 -4.73 -4.68 -0.46
C LEU A 44 -6.18 -4.42 -0.88
N ALA A 45 -6.98 -5.49 -0.90
CA ALA A 45 -8.40 -5.41 -1.22
C ALA A 45 -9.17 -4.78 -0.06
N VAL A 46 -9.86 -3.67 -0.32
CA VAL A 46 -10.64 -2.94 0.69
C VAL A 46 -12.02 -3.56 0.87
N CYS A 47 -12.64 -3.97 -0.22
CA CYS A 47 -13.91 -4.68 -0.19
C CYS A 47 -14.01 -5.66 -1.36
N HIS A 48 -14.99 -6.55 -1.26
CA HIS A 48 -15.33 -7.43 -2.36
C HIS A 48 -15.88 -6.63 -3.54
N THR A 49 -15.56 -7.04 -4.76
CA THR A 49 -15.85 -6.29 -6.00
C THR A 49 -17.35 -6.05 -6.21
N HIS A 50 -18.23 -6.94 -5.70
CA HIS A 50 -19.68 -6.71 -5.72
C HIS A 50 -20.18 -5.62 -4.76
N ARG A 51 -19.40 -5.27 -3.73
CA ARG A 51 -19.78 -4.30 -2.68
C ARG A 51 -19.13 -2.93 -2.88
N ILE A 52 -18.60 -2.63 -4.06
CA ILE A 52 -17.91 -1.35 -4.37
C ILE A 52 -18.81 -0.12 -4.17
N HIS A 53 -20.13 -0.27 -4.31
CA HIS A 53 -21.07 0.85 -4.16
C HIS A 53 -21.38 1.20 -2.69
N SER A 54 -20.98 0.36 -1.73
CA SER A 54 -21.34 0.46 -0.31
C SER A 54 -20.27 1.01 0.68
N PRO A 55 -18.98 1.28 0.36
CA PRO A 55 -18.00 1.71 1.35
C PRO A 55 -17.81 3.24 1.34
N PRO A 56 -18.13 3.97 2.42
CA PRO A 56 -17.89 5.41 2.52
C PRO A 56 -16.41 5.77 2.78
N SER A 57 -15.63 4.90 3.43
CA SER A 57 -14.28 5.24 3.95
C SER A 57 -13.19 5.36 2.90
N PHE A 58 -13.24 4.56 1.82
CA PHE A 58 -12.18 4.52 0.80
C PHE A 58 -12.65 4.91 -0.61
N LYS A 59 -13.91 5.35 -0.78
CA LYS A 59 -14.53 5.61 -2.09
C LYS A 59 -13.74 6.57 -2.99
N LYS A 60 -13.06 7.55 -2.37
CA LYS A 60 -12.30 8.60 -3.08
C LYS A 60 -10.86 8.20 -3.42
N ILE A 61 -10.32 7.16 -2.76
CA ILE A 61 -8.88 6.83 -2.80
C ILE A 61 -8.61 5.43 -3.34
N ALA A 62 -9.48 4.45 -3.06
CA ALA A 62 -9.37 3.11 -3.62
C ALA A 62 -9.89 3.08 -5.07
N LYS A 63 -9.22 2.27 -5.91
CA LYS A 63 -9.62 2.07 -7.31
C LYS A 63 -9.72 0.59 -7.63
N ARG A 64 -10.52 0.28 -8.67
CA ARG A 64 -10.61 -1.06 -9.20
C ARG A 64 -9.32 -1.40 -9.96
N GLY A 65 -8.71 -2.53 -9.62
CA GLY A 65 -7.55 -3.08 -10.30
C GLY A 65 -7.84 -4.45 -10.90
N LYS A 66 -6.99 -4.89 -11.83
CA LYS A 66 -7.04 -6.21 -12.47
C LYS A 66 -5.81 -7.03 -12.08
N THR A 67 -6.01 -8.32 -11.88
CA THR A 67 -4.99 -9.35 -11.63
C THR A 67 -5.17 -10.48 -12.63
N SER A 68 -4.25 -11.45 -12.63
CA SER A 68 -4.41 -12.70 -13.37
C SER A 68 -5.64 -13.50 -12.95
N ILE A 69 -6.06 -13.37 -11.68
CA ILE A 69 -7.13 -14.17 -11.05
C ILE A 69 -8.47 -13.41 -11.06
N GLY A 70 -8.49 -12.10 -11.34
CA GLY A 70 -9.74 -11.35 -11.47
C GLY A 70 -9.62 -9.86 -11.19
N TYR A 71 -10.70 -9.26 -10.68
CA TYR A 71 -10.75 -7.85 -10.31
C TYR A 71 -10.84 -7.68 -8.80
N PHE A 72 -10.16 -6.65 -8.29
CA PHE A 72 -10.25 -6.22 -6.90
C PHE A 72 -10.56 -4.73 -6.81
N TYR A 73 -11.05 -4.28 -5.66
CA TYR A 73 -11.20 -2.85 -5.35
C TYR A 73 -10.36 -2.52 -4.13
N GLY A 74 -9.34 -1.68 -4.32
CA GLY A 74 -8.39 -1.37 -3.26
C GLY A 74 -7.10 -0.75 -3.76
N PHE A 75 -6.00 -1.16 -3.15
CA PHE A 75 -4.65 -0.63 -3.38
C PHE A 75 -3.68 -1.73 -3.81
N LYS A 76 -2.60 -1.33 -4.45
CA LYS A 76 -1.40 -2.13 -4.64
C LYS A 76 -0.30 -1.55 -3.75
N LEU A 77 0.34 -2.41 -2.97
CA LEU A 77 1.52 -2.08 -2.20
C LEU A 77 2.73 -2.63 -2.95
N HIS A 78 3.58 -1.75 -3.45
CA HIS A 78 4.90 -2.10 -3.98
C HIS A 78 5.90 -2.05 -2.84
N LEU A 79 6.73 -3.07 -2.71
CA LEU A 79 7.70 -3.23 -1.63
C LEU A 79 9.04 -3.65 -2.22
N ALA A 80 10.10 -2.92 -1.88
CA ALA A 80 11.47 -3.30 -2.12
C ALA A 80 12.10 -3.76 -0.79
N ILE A 81 12.73 -4.92 -0.82
CA ILE A 81 13.50 -5.47 0.30
C ILE A 81 14.91 -5.83 -0.16
N ASN A 82 15.87 -5.79 0.75
CA ASN A 82 17.20 -6.34 0.50
C ASN A 82 17.23 -7.86 0.75
N ASP A 83 18.37 -8.47 0.48
CA ASP A 83 18.67 -9.90 0.71
C ASP A 83 18.63 -10.32 2.19
N ARG A 84 18.64 -9.37 3.11
CA ARG A 84 18.53 -9.59 4.56
C ARG A 84 17.09 -9.47 5.07
N GLY A 85 16.15 -9.13 4.21
CA GLY A 85 14.74 -8.94 4.55
C GLY A 85 14.42 -7.57 5.14
N GLU A 86 15.33 -6.59 5.06
CA GLU A 86 15.08 -5.22 5.47
C GLU A 86 14.34 -4.46 4.36
N MET A 87 13.39 -3.60 4.76
CA MET A 87 12.67 -2.76 3.80
C MET A 87 13.57 -1.64 3.28
N LEU A 88 13.67 -1.51 1.96
CA LEU A 88 14.42 -0.42 1.31
C LEU A 88 13.49 0.74 0.94
N ALA A 89 12.32 0.41 0.37
CA ALA A 89 11.33 1.37 -0.03
C ALA A 89 9.97 0.70 -0.20
N TYR A 90 8.89 1.47 -0.06
CA TYR A 90 7.54 0.99 -0.34
C TYR A 90 6.69 2.10 -0.91
N MET A 91 5.68 1.71 -1.69
CA MET A 91 4.72 2.66 -2.25
C MET A 91 3.33 2.05 -2.28
N LEU A 92 2.38 2.79 -1.73
CA LEU A 92 0.96 2.45 -1.76
C LEU A 92 0.28 3.21 -2.90
N ALA A 93 -0.20 2.49 -3.91
CA ALA A 93 -0.87 3.05 -5.07
C ALA A 93 -2.32 2.55 -5.18
N PRO A 94 -3.26 3.36 -5.72
CA PRO A 94 -4.59 2.87 -6.06
C PRO A 94 -4.52 1.72 -7.07
N GLY A 95 -5.47 0.77 -7.00
CA GLY A 95 -5.40 -0.48 -7.77
C GLY A 95 -5.29 -0.37 -9.31
N LYS A 96 -5.60 0.80 -9.90
CA LYS A 96 -5.52 1.06 -11.35
C LYS A 96 -4.15 1.54 -11.83
N VAL A 97 -3.25 1.96 -10.94
CA VAL A 97 -1.99 2.59 -11.37
C VAL A 97 -1.08 1.57 -12.06
N GLU A 98 -0.42 2.02 -13.12
CA GLU A 98 0.53 1.23 -13.90
C GLU A 98 1.76 0.89 -13.08
N THR A 99 2.10 -0.40 -13.01
CA THR A 99 3.17 -0.91 -12.17
C THR A 99 4.56 -0.44 -12.61
N GLN A 100 4.78 -0.19 -13.91
CA GLN A 100 6.10 0.22 -14.44
C GLN A 100 6.55 1.58 -13.92
N VAL A 101 5.67 2.58 -13.93
CA VAL A 101 5.95 3.92 -13.39
C VAL A 101 6.28 3.83 -11.90
N LEU A 102 5.52 3.00 -11.18
CA LEU A 102 5.68 2.83 -9.74
C LEU A 102 7.02 2.19 -9.37
N VAL A 103 7.45 1.18 -10.13
CA VAL A 103 8.74 0.52 -9.93
C VAL A 103 9.90 1.47 -10.22
N SER A 104 9.80 2.29 -11.26
CA SER A 104 10.82 3.30 -11.59
C SER A 104 10.99 4.34 -10.49
N ASP A 105 9.92 4.71 -9.79
CA ASP A 105 10.01 5.62 -8.64
C ASP A 105 10.60 4.92 -7.41
N LEU A 106 10.23 3.66 -7.17
CA LEU A 106 10.73 2.85 -6.05
C LEU A 106 12.24 2.58 -6.16
N SER A 107 12.75 2.44 -7.39
CA SER A 107 14.12 2.06 -7.67
C SER A 107 15.12 3.22 -7.64
N LYS A 108 14.67 4.47 -7.47
CA LYS A 108 15.55 5.67 -7.59
C LYS A 108 16.77 5.67 -6.67
N ASN A 109 16.64 5.06 -5.49
CA ASN A 109 17.69 5.01 -4.48
C ASN A 109 18.22 3.58 -4.22
N ILE A 110 17.91 2.65 -5.12
CA ILE A 110 18.32 1.25 -5.00
C ILE A 110 19.35 0.97 -6.10
N PHE A 111 20.49 0.39 -5.74
CA PHE A 111 21.57 0.08 -6.65
C PHE A 111 21.87 -1.42 -6.68
N GLY A 112 22.55 -1.87 -7.74
CA GLY A 112 22.93 -3.27 -7.91
C GLY A 112 21.85 -4.11 -8.59
N ALA A 113 21.83 -5.41 -8.31
CA ALA A 113 20.92 -6.36 -8.93
C ALA A 113 19.51 -6.25 -8.34
N MET A 114 18.50 -6.20 -9.22
CA MET A 114 17.08 -6.17 -8.87
C MET A 114 16.38 -7.39 -9.43
N PHE A 115 15.56 -8.03 -8.60
CA PHE A 115 14.80 -9.24 -8.93
C PHE A 115 13.29 -9.04 -8.69
#